data_AF-A0A136Q2U2-F1
#
_entry.id   AF-A0A136Q2U2-F1
#
_cell.length_a   1.000
_cell.length_b   1.000
_cell.length_c   1.000
_cell.angle_alpha   90.00
_cell.angle_beta   90.00
_cell.angle_gamma   90.00
#
_symmetry.space_group_name_H-M   'P 1'
#
loop_
_entity.id
_entity.type
_entity.pdbx_description
1 polymer ?
#
loop_
_entity_poly.entity_id
_entity_poly.type
_entity_poly.pdbx_seq_one_letter_code
_entity_poly.pdbx_strand_id
1 'polypeptide(L)'
;MELLSPAGGWDSLKAAVENGADAVYIGAQKFSARNLADNFDDLAAAVSFAHASDVKLYLALNTLVRDREIPAWIDTARAAVQAGADAFIVQDLGCAMLLKELCPSAPLHASTQMTAHSISNVLVLQKLGFCRVVLARELSFAEICAIRENTEAELEVFVHGALCACYSGQCLMSSLFGGRSANRGLCAQPCRLNYSAKGRQGRLLSPRDLCLVDYIPQLAQAGIASIKIEGRMKPAQYVAAVTRIYRKALEGRTITEKDKTDLLKAFSRRGFTDRPFAKNIPSILPVRNIKERPPLSAKHHFGAYLPLKKGRHKKPRKLAAQVMTAAQAKAVLPLVDILYVPYAAKWADELPRSGAKIIGAHPLISHDGEMPAHRAGFDGELLTTLTETDAAHKISDASLHAMNGQTLKALRMLGYERATVSVELNAAQIADLPDLLPTEAIVYGRLTLMTTSYCPMRCGDKKRCPAAAGQAVLTDRMGKSFPVLRTGPGCRVSILNCAPIYMADKLPSVSANVLRLIFTTESPKQCVGLVREYRQAMQGKPHTPPSEFTRGHFTRGVK
;
A
#
# COMPACT_ATOMS: atom_id res chain seq x y z
N MET A 1 12.28 -15.38 -18.75
CA MET A 1 11.28 -14.70 -17.89
C MET A 1 10.46 -15.79 -17.21
N GLU A 2 10.31 -15.71 -15.90
CA GLU A 2 9.59 -16.69 -15.06
C GLU A 2 8.06 -16.49 -15.13
N LEU A 3 7.27 -17.56 -15.12
CA LEU A 3 5.83 -17.56 -14.91
C LEU A 3 5.49 -17.98 -13.49
N LEU A 4 5.02 -17.01 -12.70
CA LEU A 4 4.58 -17.22 -11.33
C LEU A 4 3.06 -17.41 -11.25
N SER A 5 2.63 -18.64 -10.98
CA SER A 5 1.22 -19.02 -10.88
C SER A 5 0.69 -19.07 -9.44
N PRO A 6 -0.58 -18.72 -9.21
CA PRO A 6 -1.20 -18.77 -7.89
C PRO A 6 -1.58 -20.19 -7.50
N ALA A 7 -1.35 -20.54 -6.23
CA ALA A 7 -1.91 -21.73 -5.61
C ALA A 7 -2.60 -21.38 -4.28
N GLY A 8 -3.92 -21.56 -4.26
CA GLY A 8 -4.78 -21.35 -3.09
C GLY A 8 -4.93 -22.57 -2.20
N GLY A 9 -4.70 -23.76 -2.76
CA GLY A 9 -4.79 -25.08 -2.13
C GLY A 9 -4.24 -26.15 -3.08
N TRP A 10 -4.31 -27.42 -2.69
CA TRP A 10 -3.66 -28.53 -3.40
C TRP A 10 -4.07 -28.69 -4.87
N ASP A 11 -5.36 -28.61 -5.19
CA ASP A 11 -5.82 -28.76 -6.58
C ASP A 11 -5.28 -27.66 -7.49
N SER A 12 -5.22 -26.42 -6.98
CA SER A 12 -4.64 -25.30 -7.71
C SER A 12 -3.11 -25.40 -7.83
N LEU A 13 -2.43 -25.99 -6.84
CA LEU A 13 -0.99 -26.25 -6.89
C LEU A 13 -0.67 -27.26 -8.00
N LYS A 14 -1.36 -28.41 -8.01
CA LYS A 14 -1.23 -29.42 -9.07
C LYS A 14 -1.51 -28.81 -10.44
N ALA A 15 -2.63 -28.09 -10.56
CA ALA A 15 -3.02 -27.43 -11.80
C ALA A 15 -1.96 -26.42 -12.31
N ALA A 16 -1.32 -25.66 -11.41
CA ALA A 16 -0.27 -24.73 -11.82
C ALA A 16 0.97 -25.47 -12.34
N VAL A 17 1.46 -26.46 -11.58
CA VAL A 17 2.66 -27.24 -11.91
C VAL A 17 2.47 -27.99 -13.24
N GLU A 18 1.37 -28.73 -13.38
CA GLU A 18 1.09 -29.54 -14.58
C GLU A 18 0.84 -28.72 -15.85
N ASN A 19 0.59 -27.41 -15.73
CA ASN A 19 0.33 -26.52 -16.87
C ASN A 19 1.50 -25.57 -17.19
N GLY A 20 2.68 -25.83 -16.63
CA GLY A 20 3.93 -25.16 -17.03
C GLY A 20 4.23 -23.86 -16.30
N ALA A 21 3.91 -23.79 -15.01
CA ALA A 21 4.45 -22.75 -14.12
C ALA A 21 5.94 -23.00 -13.88
N ASP A 22 6.78 -21.96 -13.92
CA ASP A 22 8.18 -22.07 -13.49
C ASP A 22 8.29 -21.87 -11.96
N ALA A 23 7.33 -21.15 -11.38
CA ALA A 23 7.19 -20.94 -9.95
C ALA A 23 5.72 -20.86 -9.54
N VAL A 24 5.44 -21.22 -8.29
CA VAL A 24 4.13 -21.07 -7.66
C VAL A 24 4.23 -20.19 -6.41
N TYR A 25 3.18 -19.43 -6.11
CA TYR A 25 3.07 -18.76 -4.81
C TYR A 25 1.87 -19.24 -4.03
N ILE A 26 2.13 -19.64 -2.78
CA ILE A 26 1.15 -20.13 -1.83
C ILE A 26 1.06 -19.21 -0.61
N GLY A 27 0.14 -19.50 0.28
CA GLY A 27 0.00 -18.82 1.57
C GLY A 27 -0.10 -19.86 2.67
N ALA A 28 0.44 -19.53 3.84
CA ALA A 28 0.22 -20.30 5.05
C ALA A 28 -1.20 -20.05 5.59
N GLN A 29 -1.63 -20.87 6.55
CA GLN A 29 -2.92 -20.72 7.24
C GLN A 29 -3.14 -19.34 7.88
N LYS A 30 -2.05 -18.64 8.22
CA LYS A 30 -2.07 -17.27 8.75
C LYS A 30 -1.09 -16.40 7.98
N PHE A 31 -1.28 -15.08 8.11
CA PHE A 31 -0.35 -14.05 7.62
C PHE A 31 -0.21 -13.89 6.09
N SER A 32 -1.12 -14.47 5.31
CA SER A 32 -1.15 -14.32 3.85
C SER A 32 -2.34 -13.47 3.39
N ALA A 33 -2.15 -12.66 2.36
CA ALA A 33 -3.30 -12.05 1.70
C ALA A 33 -4.18 -13.16 1.09
N ARG A 34 -5.52 -13.02 1.18
CA ARG A 34 -6.51 -14.07 0.86
C ARG A 34 -6.59 -15.19 1.90
N ASN A 35 -6.79 -14.82 3.17
CA ASN A 35 -7.05 -15.75 4.28
C ASN A 35 -8.32 -16.63 4.10
N LEU A 36 -9.08 -16.44 3.01
CA LEU A 36 -10.25 -17.24 2.67
C LEU A 36 -9.95 -18.32 1.62
N ALA A 37 -8.72 -18.42 1.13
CA ALA A 37 -8.27 -19.60 0.40
C ALA A 37 -7.99 -20.75 1.39
N ASP A 38 -7.94 -22.00 0.90
CA ASP A 38 -7.70 -23.17 1.75
C ASP A 38 -6.35 -23.07 2.48
N ASN A 39 -5.34 -22.54 1.78
CA ASN A 39 -3.97 -22.38 2.24
C ASN A 39 -3.32 -23.70 2.68
N PHE A 40 -2.04 -23.64 3.03
CA PHE A 40 -1.24 -24.82 3.35
C PHE A 40 -0.86 -24.82 4.82
N ASP A 41 -1.09 -25.96 5.46
CA ASP A 41 -0.62 -26.34 6.78
C ASP A 41 0.70 -27.13 6.70
N ASP A 42 0.79 -28.08 5.76
CA ASP A 42 2.00 -28.82 5.44
C ASP A 42 2.81 -28.15 4.32
N LEU A 43 3.66 -27.20 4.71
CA LEU A 43 4.55 -26.49 3.79
C LEU A 43 5.61 -27.42 3.18
N ALA A 44 6.08 -28.42 3.92
CA ALA A 44 7.13 -29.33 3.45
C ALA A 44 6.62 -30.22 2.31
N ALA A 45 5.40 -30.76 2.43
CA ALA A 45 4.77 -31.51 1.36
C ALA A 45 4.54 -30.65 0.10
N ALA A 46 4.11 -29.39 0.27
CA ALA A 46 3.89 -28.48 -0.86
C ALA A 46 5.20 -28.16 -1.59
N VAL A 47 6.28 -27.89 -0.84
CA VAL A 47 7.62 -27.65 -1.40
C VAL A 47 8.13 -28.88 -2.12
N SER A 48 8.09 -30.05 -1.46
CA SER A 48 8.53 -31.31 -2.06
C SER A 48 7.79 -31.63 -3.36
N PHE A 49 6.48 -31.39 -3.41
CA PHE A 49 5.69 -31.59 -4.63
C PHE A 49 6.12 -30.66 -5.77
N ALA A 50 6.33 -29.37 -5.49
CA ALA A 50 6.75 -28.40 -6.50
C ALA A 50 8.17 -28.71 -7.02
N HIS A 51 9.10 -28.96 -6.11
CA HIS A 51 10.50 -29.27 -6.44
C HIS A 51 10.67 -30.59 -7.21
N ALA A 52 9.80 -31.58 -6.98
CA ALA A 52 9.79 -32.81 -7.78
C ALA A 52 9.52 -32.57 -9.28
N SER A 53 8.96 -31.40 -9.62
CA SER A 53 8.72 -30.96 -11.00
C SER A 53 9.61 -29.79 -11.43
N ASP A 54 10.70 -29.50 -10.70
CA ASP A 54 11.60 -28.35 -10.92
C ASP A 54 10.88 -26.98 -10.86
N VAL A 55 9.79 -26.90 -10.08
CA VAL A 55 9.01 -25.67 -9.90
C VAL A 55 9.35 -25.05 -8.56
N LYS A 56 9.73 -23.77 -8.56
CA LYS A 56 10.01 -23.01 -7.32
C LYS A 56 8.74 -22.71 -6.54
N LEU A 57 8.82 -22.66 -5.22
CA LEU A 57 7.72 -22.32 -4.33
C LEU A 57 8.02 -21.08 -3.50
N TYR A 58 7.22 -20.04 -3.69
CA TYR A 58 7.29 -18.79 -2.93
C TYR A 58 6.17 -18.71 -1.88
N LEU A 59 6.53 -18.38 -0.64
CA LEU A 59 5.54 -18.21 0.42
C LEU A 59 5.12 -16.75 0.55
N ALA A 60 3.82 -16.48 0.46
CA ALA A 60 3.25 -15.18 0.77
C ALA A 60 3.04 -15.01 2.28
N LEU A 61 3.84 -14.14 2.89
CA LEU A 61 3.70 -13.62 4.26
C LEU A 61 3.40 -12.11 4.22
N ASN A 62 2.44 -11.73 3.37
CA ASN A 62 2.21 -10.37 2.90
C ASN A 62 0.98 -9.68 3.53
N THR A 63 0.74 -9.91 4.82
CA THR A 63 -0.21 -9.12 5.60
C THR A 63 0.50 -8.24 6.62
N LEU A 64 -0.15 -7.15 7.02
CA LEU A 64 0.30 -6.37 8.17
C LEU A 64 0.14 -7.14 9.48
N VAL A 65 1.16 -7.13 10.34
CA VAL A 65 1.22 -7.94 11.56
C VAL A 65 1.14 -7.05 12.80
N ARG A 66 0.30 -7.41 13.78
CA ARG A 66 0.26 -6.72 15.07
C ARG A 66 1.40 -7.20 15.95
N ASP A 67 1.82 -6.37 16.88
CA ASP A 67 2.94 -6.67 17.78
C ASP A 67 2.79 -8.03 18.49
N ARG A 68 1.60 -8.32 19.04
CA ARG A 68 1.27 -9.61 19.69
C ARG A 68 1.30 -10.83 18.76
N GLU A 69 1.26 -10.62 17.45
CA GLU A 69 1.22 -11.67 16.44
C GLU A 69 2.64 -12.02 15.93
N ILE A 70 3.65 -11.22 16.26
CA ILE A 70 5.03 -11.40 15.80
C ILE A 70 5.59 -12.79 16.16
N PRO A 71 5.41 -13.34 17.37
CA PRO A 71 5.93 -14.68 17.69
C PRO A 71 5.38 -15.77 16.74
N ALA A 72 4.06 -15.81 16.56
CA ALA A 72 3.43 -16.78 15.65
C ALA A 72 3.83 -16.56 14.18
N TRP A 73 4.09 -15.30 13.79
CA TRP A 73 4.62 -14.97 12.47
C TRP A 73 6.05 -15.52 12.28
N ILE A 74 6.92 -15.39 13.29
CA ILE A 74 8.28 -15.96 13.29
C ILE A 74 8.22 -17.48 13.15
N ASP A 75 7.35 -18.15 13.89
CA ASP A 75 7.19 -19.61 13.82
C ASP A 75 6.80 -20.06 12.40
N THR A 76 5.88 -19.33 11.78
CA THR A 76 5.45 -19.57 10.39
C THR A 76 6.62 -19.37 9.41
N ALA A 77 7.39 -18.29 9.58
CA ALA A 77 8.53 -18.00 8.71
C ALA A 77 9.64 -19.07 8.86
N ARG A 78 9.93 -19.51 10.08
CA ARG A 78 10.92 -20.57 10.35
C ARG A 78 10.50 -21.91 9.76
N ALA A 79 9.24 -22.30 9.93
CA ALA A 79 8.70 -23.52 9.33
C ALA A 79 8.84 -23.51 7.81
N ALA A 80 8.59 -22.37 7.18
CA ALA A 80 8.74 -22.21 5.73
C ALA A 80 10.20 -22.30 5.26
N VAL A 81 11.14 -21.71 6.00
CA VAL A 81 12.59 -21.85 5.70
C VAL A 81 13.03 -23.30 5.86
N GLN A 82 12.62 -23.97 6.93
CA GLN A 82 12.93 -25.39 7.17
C GLN A 82 12.34 -26.31 6.10
N ALA A 83 11.15 -25.97 5.60
CA ALA A 83 10.50 -26.69 4.49
C ALA A 83 11.20 -26.49 3.14
N GLY A 84 12.11 -25.51 3.02
CA GLY A 84 12.84 -25.23 1.78
C GLY A 84 12.12 -24.26 0.83
N ALA A 85 11.27 -23.36 1.33
CA ALA A 85 10.65 -22.33 0.49
C ALA A 85 11.71 -21.44 -0.20
N ASP A 86 11.56 -21.21 -1.51
CA ASP A 86 12.57 -20.56 -2.34
C ASP A 86 12.63 -19.03 -2.14
N ALA A 87 11.52 -18.41 -1.75
CA ALA A 87 11.46 -16.97 -1.47
C ALA A 87 10.23 -16.60 -0.63
N PHE A 88 10.28 -15.42 -0.01
CA PHE A 88 9.17 -14.84 0.75
C PHE A 88 8.63 -13.58 0.10
N ILE A 89 7.33 -13.53 -0.15
CA ILE A 89 6.63 -12.32 -0.60
C ILE A 89 6.11 -11.60 0.64
N VAL A 90 6.68 -10.44 0.98
CA VAL A 90 6.44 -9.75 2.26
C VAL A 90 5.94 -8.33 2.05
N GLN A 91 5.07 -7.84 2.93
CA GLN A 91 4.58 -6.46 2.94
C GLN A 91 5.08 -5.67 4.16
N ASP A 92 4.93 -6.24 5.35
CA ASP A 92 5.22 -5.55 6.61
C ASP A 92 6.73 -5.30 6.72
N LEU A 93 7.13 -4.02 6.78
CA LEU A 93 8.53 -3.61 6.76
C LEU A 93 9.29 -4.18 7.96
N GLY A 94 8.69 -4.16 9.14
CA GLY A 94 9.27 -4.73 10.35
C GLY A 94 9.51 -6.23 10.21
N CYS A 95 8.49 -6.97 9.74
CA CYS A 95 8.62 -8.40 9.49
C CYS A 95 9.65 -8.73 8.40
N ALA A 96 9.73 -7.93 7.33
CA ALA A 96 10.73 -8.13 6.29
C ALA A 96 12.15 -7.99 6.85
N MET A 97 12.41 -6.97 7.66
CA MET A 97 13.72 -6.77 8.28
C MET A 97 14.03 -7.86 9.32
N LEU A 98 13.03 -8.26 10.10
CA LEU A 98 13.13 -9.38 11.03
C LEU A 98 13.46 -10.70 10.31
N LEU A 99 12.89 -10.94 9.12
CA LEU A 99 13.21 -12.14 8.35
C LEU A 99 14.67 -12.16 7.90
N LYS A 100 15.22 -10.99 7.53
CA LYS A 100 16.66 -10.88 7.22
C LYS A 100 17.54 -11.11 8.44
N GLU A 101 17.10 -10.74 9.65
CA GLU A 101 17.79 -11.09 10.91
C GLU A 101 17.83 -12.61 11.10
N LEU A 102 16.67 -13.24 10.98
CA LEU A 102 16.47 -14.65 11.32
C LEU A 102 17.07 -15.59 10.27
N CYS A 103 16.98 -15.22 9.00
CA CYS A 103 17.37 -16.04 7.87
C CYS A 103 18.00 -15.16 6.78
N PRO A 104 19.26 -14.71 6.94
CA PRO A 104 19.90 -13.77 6.01
C PRO A 104 20.01 -14.25 4.56
N SER A 105 20.02 -15.56 4.35
CA SER A 105 20.06 -16.19 3.03
C SER A 105 18.70 -16.27 2.33
N ALA A 106 17.59 -16.07 3.04
CA ALA A 106 16.25 -16.20 2.49
C ALA A 106 15.95 -15.07 1.48
N PRO A 107 15.65 -15.39 0.20
CA PRO A 107 15.30 -14.36 -0.78
C PRO A 107 14.00 -13.63 -0.42
N LEU A 108 14.02 -12.30 -0.49
CA LEU A 108 12.87 -11.46 -0.19
C LEU A 108 12.33 -10.79 -1.45
N HIS A 109 11.03 -11.00 -1.69
CA HIS A 109 10.26 -10.36 -2.73
C HIS A 109 9.34 -9.29 -2.10
N ALA A 110 9.47 -8.03 -2.52
CA ALA A 110 8.61 -6.96 -2.02
C ALA A 110 7.22 -7.12 -2.61
N SER A 111 6.20 -7.30 -1.76
CA SER A 111 4.82 -7.44 -2.20
C SER A 111 4.33 -6.18 -2.92
N THR A 112 3.43 -6.33 -3.89
CA THR A 112 2.72 -5.19 -4.50
C THR A 112 1.99 -4.32 -3.46
N GLN A 113 1.73 -4.86 -2.27
CA GLN A 113 1.16 -4.13 -1.13
C GLN A 113 2.16 -3.16 -0.46
N MET A 114 3.43 -3.13 -0.85
CA MET A 114 4.40 -2.10 -0.43
C MET A 114 4.35 -0.85 -1.32
N THR A 115 3.45 -0.81 -2.31
CA THR A 115 3.16 0.37 -3.13
C THR A 115 4.39 0.85 -3.93
N ALA A 116 5.18 -0.07 -4.49
CA ALA A 116 6.31 0.26 -5.36
C ALA A 116 5.82 0.76 -6.73
N HIS A 117 5.72 2.09 -6.88
CA HIS A 117 5.15 2.75 -8.06
C HIS A 117 6.07 3.83 -8.67
N SER A 118 7.31 3.91 -8.20
CA SER A 118 8.34 4.84 -8.69
C SER A 118 9.71 4.18 -8.58
N ILE A 119 10.70 4.68 -9.34
CA ILE A 119 12.08 4.19 -9.21
C ILE A 119 12.61 4.39 -7.78
N SER A 120 12.29 5.52 -7.15
CA SER A 120 12.73 5.82 -5.78
C SER A 120 12.24 4.77 -4.79
N ASN A 121 11.01 4.27 -4.95
CA ASN A 121 10.51 3.17 -4.11
C ASN A 121 11.30 1.88 -4.32
N VAL A 122 11.58 1.53 -5.58
CA VAL A 122 12.31 0.32 -5.93
C VAL A 122 13.74 0.36 -5.40
N LEU A 123 14.42 1.51 -5.47
CA LEU A 123 15.78 1.68 -4.96
C LEU A 123 15.86 1.55 -3.45
N VAL A 124 14.91 2.10 -2.69
CA VAL A 124 14.87 1.89 -1.22
C VAL A 124 14.67 0.41 -0.90
N LEU A 125 13.74 -0.27 -1.58
CA LEU A 125 13.51 -1.71 -1.39
C LEU A 125 14.76 -2.54 -1.75
N GLN A 126 15.44 -2.20 -2.84
CA GLN A 126 16.71 -2.84 -3.22
C GLN A 126 17.79 -2.62 -2.14
N LYS A 127 17.92 -1.41 -1.59
CA LYS A 127 18.87 -1.09 -0.50
C LYS A 127 18.56 -1.87 0.78
N LEU A 128 17.28 -2.09 1.06
CA LEU A 128 16.80 -2.97 2.13
C LEU A 128 17.07 -4.47 1.84
N GLY A 129 17.49 -4.80 0.62
CA GLY A 129 17.89 -6.11 0.15
C GLY A 129 16.74 -7.04 -0.25
N PHE A 130 15.65 -6.47 -0.74
CA PHE A 130 14.72 -7.21 -1.58
C PHE A 130 15.39 -7.51 -2.92
N CYS A 131 15.46 -8.79 -3.29
CA CYS A 131 16.04 -9.21 -4.57
C CYS A 131 15.05 -9.06 -5.73
N ARG A 132 13.74 -9.06 -5.42
CA ARG A 132 12.66 -8.85 -6.39
C ARG A 132 11.63 -7.86 -5.86
N VAL A 133 11.09 -7.01 -6.72
CA VAL A 133 10.03 -6.06 -6.41
C VAL A 133 8.82 -6.31 -7.30
N VAL A 134 7.70 -6.66 -6.67
CA VAL A 134 6.42 -6.77 -7.36
C VAL A 134 5.83 -5.37 -7.52
N LEU A 135 5.81 -4.87 -8.75
CA LEU A 135 5.40 -3.51 -9.03
C LEU A 135 3.91 -3.26 -8.74
N ALA A 136 3.57 -2.00 -8.51
CA ALA A 136 2.18 -1.54 -8.46
C ALA A 136 1.49 -1.81 -9.80
N ARG A 137 0.22 -2.22 -9.76
CA ARG A 137 -0.56 -2.66 -10.94
C ARG A 137 -1.09 -1.50 -11.78
N GLU A 138 -0.85 -0.28 -11.32
CA GLU A 138 -1.35 0.94 -11.89
C GLU A 138 -0.32 1.64 -12.81
N LEU A 139 0.86 1.05 -12.99
CA LEU A 139 1.92 1.55 -13.86
C LEU A 139 1.67 1.26 -15.33
N SER A 140 2.09 2.20 -16.16
CA SER A 140 2.21 2.07 -17.61
C SER A 140 3.47 1.35 -18.02
N PHE A 141 3.49 0.86 -19.26
CA PHE A 141 4.66 0.15 -19.77
C PHE A 141 5.91 1.05 -19.84
N ALA A 142 5.76 2.33 -20.19
CA ALA A 142 6.86 3.29 -20.13
C ALA A 142 7.43 3.46 -18.72
N GLU A 143 6.56 3.59 -17.70
CA GLU A 143 7.01 3.68 -16.30
C GLU A 143 7.74 2.41 -15.86
N ILE A 144 7.23 1.23 -16.26
CA ILE A 144 7.90 -0.05 -16.00
C ILE A 144 9.29 -0.10 -16.66
N CYS A 145 9.42 0.34 -17.91
CA CYS A 145 10.69 0.40 -18.63
C CYS A 145 11.68 1.35 -17.94
N ALA A 146 11.23 2.55 -17.57
CA ALA A 146 12.06 3.54 -16.89
C ALA A 146 12.58 3.02 -15.53
N ILE A 147 11.74 2.31 -14.76
CA ILE A 147 12.17 1.67 -13.51
C ILE A 147 13.22 0.59 -13.81
N ARG A 148 12.99 -0.25 -14.83
CA ARG A 148 13.88 -1.36 -15.20
C ARG A 148 15.28 -0.89 -15.61
N GLU A 149 15.40 0.26 -16.26
CA GLU A 149 16.70 0.86 -16.65
C GLU A 149 17.55 1.27 -15.44
N ASN A 150 16.92 1.56 -14.31
CA ASN A 150 17.54 2.23 -13.17
C ASN A 150 17.69 1.34 -11.92
N THR A 151 17.40 0.04 -12.01
CA THR A 151 17.44 -0.88 -10.87
C THR A 151 18.14 -2.19 -11.20
N GLU A 152 18.77 -2.79 -10.20
CA GLU A 152 19.39 -4.13 -10.29
C GLU A 152 18.46 -5.21 -9.70
N ALA A 153 17.44 -4.82 -8.93
CA ALA A 153 16.42 -5.73 -8.44
C ALA A 153 15.59 -6.33 -9.58
N GLU A 154 15.21 -7.60 -9.45
CA GLU A 154 14.27 -8.24 -10.35
C GLU A 154 12.91 -7.53 -10.27
N LEU A 155 12.28 -7.30 -11.42
CA LEU A 155 10.93 -6.74 -11.46
C LEU A 155 9.92 -7.83 -11.77
N GLU A 156 8.83 -7.84 -11.02
CA GLU A 156 7.69 -8.74 -11.23
C GLU A 156 6.42 -7.93 -11.51
N VAL A 157 5.70 -8.33 -12.56
CA VAL A 157 4.50 -7.60 -13.04
C VAL A 157 3.30 -8.54 -13.04
N PHE A 158 2.17 -8.10 -12.47
CA PHE A 158 0.91 -8.82 -12.65
C PHE A 158 0.44 -8.71 -14.10
N VAL A 159 0.12 -9.83 -14.72
CA VAL A 159 -0.30 -9.88 -16.13
C VAL A 159 -1.75 -10.31 -16.32
N HIS A 160 -2.35 -10.98 -15.34
CA HIS A 160 -3.70 -11.50 -15.46
C HIS A 160 -4.47 -11.46 -14.14
N GLY A 161 -5.79 -11.31 -14.24
CA GLY A 161 -6.73 -11.50 -13.14
C GLY A 161 -7.29 -10.20 -12.56
N ALA A 162 -7.73 -10.26 -11.31
CA ALA A 162 -8.51 -9.17 -10.72
C ALA A 162 -7.70 -7.88 -10.49
N LEU A 163 -8.00 -6.81 -11.23
CA LEU A 163 -7.40 -5.50 -10.99
C LEU A 163 -8.03 -4.82 -9.75
N CYS A 164 -7.20 -4.23 -8.90
CA CYS A 164 -7.67 -3.45 -7.75
C CYS A 164 -8.03 -2.04 -8.20
N ALA A 165 -9.06 -1.46 -7.58
CA ALA A 165 -9.41 -0.06 -7.83
C ALA A 165 -8.46 0.90 -7.10
N CYS A 166 -8.00 0.50 -5.91
CA CYS A 166 -7.06 1.28 -5.11
C CYS A 166 -5.63 0.90 -5.49
N TYR A 167 -4.72 1.88 -5.44
CA TYR A 167 -3.29 1.61 -5.43
C TYR A 167 -2.95 0.56 -4.38
N SER A 168 -2.12 -0.40 -4.78
CA SER A 168 -1.92 -1.63 -4.03
C SER A 168 -1.30 -1.35 -2.64
N GLY A 169 -1.89 -1.94 -1.60
CA GLY A 169 -1.46 -1.77 -0.20
C GLY A 169 -2.06 -0.59 0.57
N GLN A 170 -2.89 0.26 -0.07
CA GLN A 170 -3.34 1.54 0.51
C GLN A 170 -4.85 1.63 0.79
N CYS A 171 -5.59 0.51 0.75
CA CYS A 171 -7.05 0.52 0.86
C CYS A 171 -7.53 0.36 2.31
N LEU A 172 -8.24 1.37 2.82
CA LEU A 172 -8.89 1.37 4.14
C LEU A 172 -10.41 1.21 4.05
N MET A 173 -10.98 1.21 2.85
CA MET A 173 -12.44 1.16 2.65
C MET A 173 -13.08 -0.08 3.28
N SER A 174 -12.44 -1.25 3.17
CA SER A 174 -12.97 -2.51 3.71
C SER A 174 -12.96 -2.54 5.25
N SER A 175 -11.90 -2.02 5.88
CA SER A 175 -11.83 -2.01 7.34
C SER A 175 -12.76 -0.95 7.93
N LEU A 176 -12.81 0.25 7.37
CA LEU A 176 -13.65 1.32 7.91
C LEU A 176 -15.15 1.05 7.73
N PHE A 177 -15.55 0.22 6.76
CA PHE A 177 -16.96 -0.14 6.57
C PHE A 177 -17.41 -1.30 7.47
N GLY A 178 -16.53 -2.28 7.75
CA GLY A 178 -16.94 -3.53 8.40
C GLY A 178 -15.88 -4.24 9.23
N GLY A 179 -14.80 -3.56 9.61
CA GLY A 179 -13.71 -4.09 10.45
C GLY A 179 -12.80 -5.11 9.75
N ARG A 180 -13.02 -5.40 8.46
CA ARG A 180 -12.26 -6.38 7.67
C ARG A 180 -11.14 -5.69 6.89
N SER A 181 -9.90 -5.71 7.41
CA SER A 181 -8.76 -5.07 6.74
C SER A 181 -8.39 -5.76 5.43
N ALA A 182 -8.31 -4.96 4.36
CA ALA A 182 -7.82 -5.43 3.07
C ALA A 182 -6.32 -5.75 3.11
N ASN A 183 -5.56 -4.98 3.90
CA ASN A 183 -4.11 -5.14 4.07
C ASN A 183 -3.76 -6.30 5.02
N ARG A 184 -4.76 -6.89 5.69
CA ARG A 184 -4.65 -8.13 6.48
C ARG A 184 -5.35 -9.32 5.83
N GLY A 185 -5.58 -9.26 4.52
CA GLY A 185 -6.10 -10.40 3.75
C GLY A 185 -7.61 -10.66 3.87
N LEU A 186 -8.37 -9.79 4.53
CA LEU A 186 -9.81 -9.97 4.81
C LEU A 186 -10.74 -9.14 3.92
N CYS A 187 -10.23 -8.52 2.85
CA CYS A 187 -10.96 -7.60 1.97
C CYS A 187 -12.38 -8.09 1.59
N ALA A 188 -13.40 -7.32 1.97
CA ALA A 188 -14.81 -7.58 1.67
C ALA A 188 -15.25 -7.06 0.29
N GLN A 189 -14.31 -6.52 -0.49
CA GLN A 189 -14.53 -6.00 -1.85
C GLN A 189 -15.63 -4.91 -1.96
N PRO A 190 -15.70 -3.91 -1.05
CA PRO A 190 -16.76 -2.89 -1.10
C PRO A 190 -16.75 -2.07 -2.40
N CYS A 191 -15.60 -1.95 -3.07
CA CYS A 191 -15.49 -1.30 -4.39
C CYS A 191 -16.32 -1.97 -5.50
N ARG A 192 -16.80 -3.19 -5.27
CA ARG A 192 -17.67 -3.93 -6.21
C ARG A 192 -19.16 -3.68 -5.97
N LEU A 193 -19.53 -2.93 -4.95
CA LEU A 193 -20.92 -2.55 -4.69
C LEU A 193 -21.39 -1.45 -5.67
N ASN A 194 -22.70 -1.18 -5.64
CA ASN A 194 -23.29 -0.08 -6.40
C ASN A 194 -23.05 1.25 -5.70
N TYR A 195 -22.68 2.24 -6.50
CA TYR A 195 -22.48 3.63 -6.12
C TYR A 195 -23.15 4.55 -7.14
N SER A 196 -23.40 5.79 -6.75
CA SER A 196 -23.81 6.87 -7.65
C SER A 196 -22.83 8.05 -7.62
N ALA A 197 -22.61 8.67 -8.78
CA ALA A 197 -21.80 9.87 -8.92
C ALA A 197 -22.14 10.58 -10.24
N LYS A 198 -22.33 11.91 -10.20
CA LYS A 198 -22.60 12.75 -11.39
C LYS A 198 -23.72 12.17 -12.29
N GLY A 199 -24.86 11.81 -11.69
CA GLY A 199 -26.01 11.20 -12.39
C GLY A 199 -25.81 9.76 -12.88
N ARG A 200 -24.62 9.16 -12.70
CA ARG A 200 -24.35 7.76 -13.04
C ARG A 200 -24.61 6.87 -11.84
N GLN A 201 -25.08 5.64 -12.08
CA GLN A 201 -25.23 4.61 -11.06
C GLN A 201 -24.59 3.29 -11.50
N GLY A 202 -24.18 2.47 -10.53
CA GLY A 202 -23.69 1.09 -10.74
C GLY A 202 -22.36 0.83 -10.07
N ARG A 203 -21.63 -0.21 -10.51
CA ARG A 203 -20.32 -0.56 -9.93
C ARG A 203 -19.21 0.37 -10.47
N LEU A 204 -19.22 1.62 -10.03
CA LEU A 204 -18.35 2.70 -10.52
C LEU A 204 -16.87 2.53 -10.14
N LEU A 205 -16.60 1.81 -9.06
CA LEU A 205 -15.25 1.52 -8.56
C LEU A 205 -14.77 0.09 -8.90
N SER A 206 -15.50 -0.66 -9.74
CA SER A 206 -15.11 -2.03 -10.12
C SER A 206 -14.45 -2.03 -11.50
N PRO A 207 -13.11 -2.10 -11.59
CA PRO A 207 -12.43 -2.24 -12.87
C PRO A 207 -12.74 -3.60 -13.51
N ARG A 208 -12.41 -3.71 -14.81
CA ARG A 208 -12.31 -4.98 -15.54
C ARG A 208 -11.08 -5.77 -15.09
N ASP A 209 -11.02 -7.04 -15.43
CA ASP A 209 -9.87 -7.89 -15.10
C ASP A 209 -8.69 -7.53 -16.01
N LEU A 210 -7.47 -7.57 -15.48
CA LEU A 210 -6.25 -7.35 -16.24
C LEU A 210 -6.00 -8.55 -17.17
N CYS A 211 -5.61 -8.30 -18.40
CA CYS A 211 -5.06 -9.31 -19.29
C CYS A 211 -4.00 -8.69 -20.18
N LEU A 212 -2.76 -9.15 -20.03
CA LEU A 212 -1.60 -8.67 -20.78
C LEU A 212 -1.00 -9.78 -21.66
N VAL A 213 -1.78 -10.78 -22.04
CA VAL A 213 -1.31 -11.94 -22.81
C VAL A 213 -0.68 -11.53 -24.15
N ASP A 214 -1.24 -10.52 -24.81
CA ASP A 214 -0.73 -9.97 -26.08
C ASP A 214 0.54 -9.10 -25.89
N TYR A 215 0.93 -8.81 -24.65
CA TYR A 215 2.08 -7.96 -24.31
C TYR A 215 3.26 -8.73 -23.70
N ILE A 216 3.18 -10.06 -23.64
CA ILE A 216 4.25 -10.91 -23.11
C ILE A 216 5.59 -10.72 -23.86
N PRO A 217 5.62 -10.61 -25.21
CA PRO A 217 6.87 -10.35 -25.92
C PRO A 217 7.54 -9.04 -25.50
N GLN A 218 6.76 -7.96 -25.32
CA GLN A 218 7.25 -6.65 -24.92
C GLN A 218 7.80 -6.67 -23.48
N LEU A 219 7.11 -7.37 -22.56
CA LEU A 219 7.60 -7.56 -21.19
C LEU A 219 8.91 -8.35 -21.15
N ALA A 220 9.03 -9.40 -21.98
CA ALA A 220 10.27 -10.17 -22.10
C ALA A 220 11.41 -9.32 -22.66
N GLN A 221 11.15 -8.55 -23.73
CA GLN A 221 12.14 -7.66 -24.35
C GLN A 221 12.57 -6.52 -23.42
N ALA A 222 11.66 -6.00 -22.59
CA ALA A 222 11.99 -5.01 -21.57
C ALA A 222 12.84 -5.58 -20.42
N GLY A 223 13.05 -6.89 -20.34
CA GLY A 223 13.86 -7.52 -19.29
C GLY A 223 13.13 -7.72 -17.97
N ILE A 224 11.80 -7.87 -18.00
CA ILE A 224 11.03 -8.22 -16.80
C ILE A 224 11.38 -9.65 -16.38
N ALA A 225 11.68 -9.84 -15.09
CA ALA A 225 12.20 -11.11 -14.59
C ALA A 225 11.09 -12.15 -14.42
N SER A 226 9.93 -11.73 -13.92
CA SER A 226 8.79 -12.61 -13.64
C SER A 226 7.45 -11.96 -13.99
N ILE A 227 6.53 -12.76 -14.53
CA ILE A 227 5.13 -12.38 -14.72
C ILE A 227 4.25 -13.15 -13.74
N LYS A 228 3.34 -12.44 -13.07
CA LYS A 228 2.49 -13.01 -12.02
C LYS A 228 1.03 -13.07 -12.42
N ILE A 229 0.41 -14.23 -12.21
CA ILE A 229 -1.04 -14.41 -12.36
C ILE A 229 -1.74 -14.16 -11.02
N GLU A 230 -2.76 -13.30 -10.97
CA GLU A 230 -3.62 -13.15 -9.79
C GLU A 230 -4.73 -14.20 -9.80
N GLY A 231 -4.82 -15.00 -8.73
CA GLY A 231 -5.81 -16.08 -8.70
C GLY A 231 -5.80 -17.00 -7.49
N ARG A 232 -5.20 -16.64 -6.35
CA ARG A 232 -5.13 -17.54 -5.18
C ARG A 232 -6.49 -18.02 -4.62
N MET A 233 -7.58 -17.32 -4.92
CA MET A 233 -8.95 -17.76 -4.54
C MET A 233 -9.73 -18.30 -5.74
N LYS A 234 -9.05 -18.66 -6.83
CA LYS A 234 -9.67 -19.18 -8.05
C LYS A 234 -9.61 -20.70 -8.07
N PRO A 235 -10.62 -21.35 -8.68
CA PRO A 235 -10.64 -22.80 -8.76
C PRO A 235 -9.51 -23.31 -9.67
N ALA A 236 -9.14 -24.58 -9.51
CA ALA A 236 -8.04 -25.20 -10.24
C ALA A 236 -8.16 -25.08 -11.77
N GLN A 237 -9.39 -25.15 -12.32
CA GLN A 237 -9.62 -25.00 -13.76
C GLN A 237 -9.19 -23.61 -14.29
N TYR A 238 -9.39 -22.56 -13.49
CA TYR A 238 -8.91 -21.22 -13.83
C TYR A 238 -7.38 -21.20 -13.84
N VAL A 239 -6.74 -21.77 -12.81
CA VAL A 239 -5.28 -21.79 -12.68
C VAL A 239 -4.65 -22.57 -13.85
N ALA A 240 -5.18 -23.74 -14.20
CA ALA A 240 -4.73 -24.54 -15.33
C ALA A 240 -4.84 -23.78 -16.65
N ALA A 241 -6.03 -23.24 -16.96
CA ALA A 241 -6.29 -22.55 -18.22
C ALA A 241 -5.40 -21.32 -18.41
N VAL A 242 -5.32 -20.46 -17.39
CA VAL A 242 -4.52 -19.23 -17.46
C VAL A 242 -3.03 -19.57 -17.52
N THR A 243 -2.53 -20.47 -16.66
CA THR A 243 -1.10 -20.86 -16.66
C THR A 243 -0.67 -21.39 -18.02
N ARG A 244 -1.43 -22.34 -18.59
CA ARG A 244 -1.13 -22.92 -19.90
C ARG A 244 -1.08 -21.89 -21.02
N ILE A 245 -2.02 -20.94 -21.04
CA ILE A 245 -2.10 -19.92 -22.08
C ILE A 245 -0.94 -18.91 -21.96
N TYR A 246 -0.57 -18.52 -20.73
CA TYR A 246 0.59 -17.66 -20.53
C TYR A 246 1.91 -18.39 -20.79
N ARG A 247 2.00 -19.69 -20.51
CA ARG A 247 3.14 -20.53 -20.91
C ARG A 247 3.30 -20.57 -22.42
N LYS A 248 2.21 -20.80 -23.14
CA LYS A 248 2.16 -20.71 -24.61
C LYS A 248 2.68 -19.35 -25.10
N ALA A 249 2.26 -18.23 -24.49
CA ALA A 249 2.74 -16.90 -24.85
C ALA A 249 4.24 -16.70 -24.61
N LEU A 250 4.76 -17.21 -23.49
CA LEU A 250 6.18 -17.13 -23.12
C LEU A 250 7.09 -17.93 -24.05
N GLU A 251 6.59 -19.04 -24.59
CA GLU A 251 7.29 -19.85 -25.61
C GLU A 251 7.24 -19.23 -27.01
N GLY A 252 6.70 -18.02 -27.16
CA GLY A 252 6.58 -17.32 -28.44
C GLY A 252 5.53 -17.92 -29.38
N ARG A 253 4.65 -18.80 -28.88
CA ARG A 253 3.58 -19.40 -29.70
C ARG A 253 2.42 -18.42 -29.86
N THR A 254 1.82 -18.39 -31.04
CA THR A 254 0.70 -17.50 -31.37
C THR A 254 -0.52 -17.76 -30.48
N ILE A 255 -1.00 -16.69 -29.82
CA ILE A 255 -2.23 -16.70 -29.03
C ILE A 255 -3.44 -16.55 -29.96
N THR A 256 -4.28 -17.57 -29.98
CA THR A 256 -5.44 -17.66 -30.87
C THR A 256 -6.68 -17.01 -30.25
N GLU A 257 -7.69 -16.72 -31.06
CA GLU A 257 -9.00 -16.27 -30.56
C GLU A 257 -9.68 -17.30 -29.65
N LYS A 258 -9.40 -18.59 -29.86
CA LYS A 258 -9.84 -19.65 -28.95
C LYS A 258 -9.19 -19.48 -27.57
N ASP A 259 -7.89 -19.23 -27.50
CA ASP A 259 -7.20 -18.99 -26.22
C ASP A 259 -7.78 -17.77 -25.49
N LYS A 260 -8.03 -16.67 -26.22
CA LYS A 260 -8.67 -15.47 -25.64
C LYS A 260 -10.08 -15.75 -25.14
N THR A 261 -10.85 -16.55 -25.87
CA THR A 261 -12.18 -17.03 -25.47
C THR A 261 -12.10 -17.92 -24.23
N ASP A 262 -11.11 -18.81 -24.14
CA ASP A 262 -10.91 -19.69 -23.01
C ASP A 262 -10.50 -18.90 -21.75
N LEU A 263 -9.67 -17.85 -21.87
CA LEU A 263 -9.41 -16.92 -20.78
C LEU A 263 -10.69 -16.24 -20.28
N LEU A 264 -11.56 -15.78 -21.20
CA LEU A 264 -12.83 -15.15 -20.86
C LEU A 264 -13.78 -16.12 -20.14
N LYS A 265 -13.85 -17.36 -20.61
CA LYS A 265 -14.67 -18.44 -20.03
C LYS A 265 -14.13 -18.91 -18.67
N ALA A 266 -12.81 -19.01 -18.52
CA ALA A 266 -12.18 -19.45 -17.28
C ALA A 266 -12.59 -18.55 -16.11
N PHE A 267 -12.46 -17.23 -16.30
CA PHE A 267 -13.13 -16.23 -15.48
C PHE A 267 -12.89 -14.83 -16.05
N SER A 268 -13.96 -14.07 -16.32
CA SER A 268 -13.85 -12.62 -16.40
C SER A 268 -15.09 -11.98 -15.79
N ARG A 269 -14.91 -10.88 -15.05
CA ARG A 269 -16.07 -10.19 -14.46
C ARG A 269 -16.89 -9.43 -15.50
N ARG A 270 -16.20 -8.70 -16.37
CA ARG A 270 -16.76 -7.70 -17.30
C ARG A 270 -15.88 -7.58 -18.55
N GLY A 271 -15.26 -8.69 -18.95
CA GLY A 271 -14.17 -8.72 -19.91
C GLY A 271 -12.85 -8.19 -19.33
N PHE A 272 -11.88 -8.03 -20.22
CA PHE A 272 -10.52 -7.65 -19.88
C PHE A 272 -10.21 -6.17 -20.13
N THR A 273 -9.09 -5.73 -19.57
CA THR A 273 -8.45 -4.45 -19.84
C THR A 273 -6.94 -4.59 -19.75
N ASP A 274 -6.25 -3.76 -20.52
CA ASP A 274 -4.80 -3.55 -20.54
C ASP A 274 -4.44 -2.09 -20.16
N ARG A 275 -5.44 -1.27 -19.79
CA ARG A 275 -5.34 0.19 -19.74
C ARG A 275 -4.26 0.79 -18.84
N PRO A 276 -3.90 0.19 -17.68
CA PRO A 276 -2.74 0.68 -16.95
C PRO A 276 -1.50 0.61 -17.83
N PHE A 277 -1.28 -0.54 -18.46
CA PHE A 277 -0.09 -0.91 -19.24
C PHE A 277 -0.01 -0.22 -20.60
N ALA A 278 -1.07 -0.29 -21.41
CA ALA A 278 -1.07 0.07 -22.83
C ALA A 278 -0.92 1.57 -23.14
N LYS A 279 -0.69 2.40 -22.12
CA LYS A 279 -0.44 3.84 -22.30
C LYS A 279 1.03 4.07 -22.61
N ASN A 280 1.30 4.88 -23.62
CA ASN A 280 2.64 5.41 -23.95
C ASN A 280 3.69 4.29 -24.11
N ILE A 281 3.47 3.35 -25.03
CA ILE A 281 4.45 2.30 -25.33
C ILE A 281 5.68 2.95 -25.99
N PRO A 282 6.90 2.84 -25.42
CA PRO A 282 8.11 3.39 -26.02
C PRO A 282 8.45 2.71 -27.36
N SER A 283 9.06 3.47 -28.28
CA SER A 283 9.57 2.93 -29.56
C SER A 283 10.87 2.14 -29.41
N ILE A 284 11.66 2.46 -28.38
CA ILE A 284 12.90 1.78 -28.02
C ILE A 284 12.70 1.22 -26.62
N LEU A 285 12.93 -0.09 -26.47
CA LEU A 285 12.85 -0.75 -25.18
C LEU A 285 14.23 -0.80 -24.52
N PRO A 286 14.29 -0.87 -23.17
CA PRO A 286 15.54 -0.98 -22.44
C PRO A 286 16.40 -2.13 -22.99
N VAL A 287 17.66 -1.85 -23.32
CA VAL A 287 18.64 -2.87 -23.67
C VAL A 287 19.72 -2.86 -22.58
N ARG A 288 19.74 -3.89 -21.73
CA ARG A 288 20.84 -4.09 -20.78
C ARG A 288 21.19 -5.56 -20.65
N ASN A 289 22.49 -5.83 -20.75
CA ASN A 289 23.09 -7.11 -20.38
C ASN A 289 22.85 -7.34 -18.88
N ILE A 290 22.33 -8.51 -18.54
CA ILE A 290 22.17 -8.99 -17.17
C ILE A 290 23.58 -9.02 -16.56
N LYS A 291 23.92 -8.03 -15.71
CA LYS A 291 25.19 -8.07 -14.96
C LYS A 291 25.08 -9.12 -13.86
N GLU A 292 26.17 -9.82 -13.58
CA GLU A 292 26.26 -10.67 -12.40
C GLU A 292 26.00 -9.87 -11.13
N ARG A 293 25.20 -10.47 -10.25
CA ARG A 293 24.61 -9.84 -9.07
C ARG A 293 25.71 -9.56 -8.04
N PRO A 294 25.85 -8.33 -7.54
CA PRO A 294 26.63 -8.15 -6.32
C PRO A 294 25.92 -8.91 -5.18
N PRO A 295 26.66 -9.63 -4.32
CA PRO A 295 26.08 -10.28 -3.15
C PRO A 295 25.34 -9.24 -2.30
N LEU A 296 24.20 -9.66 -1.73
CA LEU A 296 23.39 -8.83 -0.83
C LEU A 296 24.31 -8.16 0.19
N SER A 297 24.34 -6.81 0.22
CA SER A 297 25.20 -6.11 1.15
C SER A 297 24.73 -6.42 2.58
N ALA A 298 25.59 -7.08 3.36
CA ALA A 298 25.35 -7.42 4.76
C ALA A 298 25.35 -6.20 5.71
N LYS A 299 25.46 -4.98 5.17
CA LYS A 299 25.76 -3.77 5.96
C LYS A 299 24.66 -3.33 6.93
N HIS A 300 23.46 -3.90 6.85
CA HIS A 300 22.41 -3.66 7.84
C HIS A 300 22.32 -4.87 8.78
N HIS A 301 23.18 -4.88 9.80
CA HIS A 301 23.10 -5.86 10.89
C HIS A 301 21.95 -5.49 11.82
N PHE A 302 20.78 -5.95 11.46
CA PHE A 302 19.67 -6.13 12.34
C PHE A 302 20.09 -7.27 13.31
N GLY A 303 20.32 -6.98 14.61
CA GLY A 303 20.90 -7.94 15.57
C GLY A 303 20.01 -9.16 15.85
N ALA A 304 20.38 -10.01 16.81
CA ALA A 304 19.53 -11.15 17.21
C ALA A 304 18.13 -10.68 17.65
N TYR A 305 17.08 -11.41 17.26
CA TYR A 305 15.72 -11.09 17.67
C TYR A 305 15.59 -11.16 19.19
N LEU A 306 15.21 -10.04 19.78
CA LEU A 306 14.82 -9.92 21.18
C LEU A 306 13.37 -9.42 21.22
N PRO A 307 12.46 -10.08 21.98
CA PRO A 307 11.13 -9.57 22.21
C PRO A 307 11.21 -8.12 22.71
N LEU A 308 10.51 -7.22 22.02
CA LEU A 308 10.50 -5.82 22.40
C LEU A 308 9.61 -5.63 23.64
N LYS A 309 10.09 -4.83 24.60
CA LYS A 309 9.31 -4.51 25.79
C LYS A 309 8.16 -3.57 25.42
N LYS A 310 6.98 -3.80 26.00
CA LYS A 310 5.84 -2.88 25.87
C LYS A 310 6.24 -1.45 26.25
N GLY A 311 5.73 -0.48 25.49
CA GLY A 311 5.93 0.93 25.79
C GLY A 311 5.16 1.38 27.02
N ARG A 312 5.45 2.60 27.47
CA ARG A 312 4.65 3.29 28.49
C ARG A 312 3.58 4.14 27.83
N HIS A 313 2.53 4.48 28.58
CA HIS A 313 1.54 5.45 28.11
C HIS A 313 2.20 6.80 27.80
N LYS A 314 1.99 7.28 26.58
CA LYS A 314 2.55 8.52 26.06
C LYS A 314 1.52 9.62 26.23
N LYS A 315 1.82 10.62 27.05
CA LYS A 315 1.02 11.85 27.13
C LYS A 315 1.26 12.69 25.88
N PRO A 316 0.20 13.10 25.15
CA PRO A 316 0.37 13.96 23.99
C PRO A 316 0.93 15.31 24.36
N ARG A 317 2.02 15.72 23.71
CA ARG A 317 2.74 16.97 24.01
C ARG A 317 2.63 18.01 22.90
N LYS A 318 2.40 17.56 21.67
CA LYS A 318 2.31 18.43 20.50
C LYS A 318 1.02 18.21 19.74
N LEU A 319 0.47 19.29 19.22
CA LEU A 319 -0.66 19.31 18.30
C LEU A 319 -0.18 19.70 16.91
N ALA A 320 -0.52 18.87 15.94
CA ALA A 320 -0.22 19.09 14.54
C ALA A 320 -1.51 19.29 13.74
N ALA A 321 -1.45 20.13 12.72
CA ALA A 321 -2.49 20.24 11.70
C ALA A 321 -1.93 19.95 10.32
N GLN A 322 -2.68 19.21 9.51
CA GLN A 322 -2.42 19.02 8.10
C GLN A 322 -3.48 19.77 7.30
N VAL A 323 -3.04 20.59 6.34
CA VAL A 323 -3.90 21.48 5.56
C VAL A 323 -3.71 21.28 4.07
N MET A 324 -4.67 21.73 3.27
CA MET A 324 -4.62 21.65 1.80
C MET A 324 -4.39 23.01 1.13
N THR A 325 -4.66 24.12 1.83
CA THR A 325 -4.66 25.47 1.25
C THR A 325 -3.88 26.47 2.09
N ALA A 326 -3.36 27.52 1.44
CA ALA A 326 -2.70 28.64 2.10
C ALA A 326 -3.59 29.33 3.15
N ALA A 327 -4.90 29.44 2.87
CA ALA A 327 -5.85 30.06 3.80
C ALA A 327 -6.02 29.25 5.09
N GLN A 328 -6.14 27.92 4.99
CA GLN A 328 -6.14 27.05 6.16
C GLN A 328 -4.82 27.14 6.92
N ALA A 329 -3.69 27.10 6.20
CA ALA A 329 -2.35 27.20 6.78
C ALA A 329 -2.18 28.47 7.62
N LYS A 330 -2.42 29.65 7.03
CA LYS A 330 -2.30 30.95 7.70
C LYS A 330 -3.22 31.04 8.94
N ALA A 331 -4.41 30.45 8.88
CA ALA A 331 -5.36 30.51 9.98
C ALA A 331 -4.94 29.65 11.20
N VAL A 332 -4.38 28.46 10.99
CA VAL A 332 -4.06 27.54 12.09
C VAL A 332 -2.60 27.61 12.57
N LEU A 333 -1.70 28.15 11.75
CA LEU A 333 -0.26 28.21 12.04
C LEU A 333 0.07 28.76 13.44
N PRO A 334 -0.56 29.83 13.96
CA PRO A 334 -0.27 30.35 15.30
C PRO A 334 -0.73 29.45 16.46
N LEU A 335 -1.51 28.40 16.17
CA LEU A 335 -2.21 27.59 17.17
C LEU A 335 -1.65 26.16 17.28
N VAL A 336 -0.75 25.77 16.38
CA VAL A 336 -0.21 24.40 16.29
C VAL A 336 1.30 24.39 16.53
N ASP A 337 1.83 23.25 16.94
CA ASP A 337 3.27 23.05 17.12
C ASP A 337 3.93 22.56 15.83
N ILE A 338 3.14 21.93 14.95
CA ILE A 338 3.57 21.35 13.68
C ILE A 338 2.48 21.62 12.64
N LEU A 339 2.87 22.16 11.48
CA LEU A 339 2.00 22.36 10.34
C LEU A 339 2.47 21.49 9.17
N TYR A 340 1.67 20.52 8.77
CA TYR A 340 1.87 19.76 7.55
C TYR A 340 1.19 20.48 6.37
N VAL A 341 1.96 20.79 5.34
CA VAL A 341 1.48 21.41 4.10
C VAL A 341 1.81 20.51 2.91
N PRO A 342 1.06 20.54 1.80
CA PRO A 342 1.38 19.71 0.64
C PRO A 342 2.79 20.03 0.14
N TYR A 343 3.60 19.00 -0.15
CA TYR A 343 5.00 19.19 -0.57
C TYR A 343 5.14 20.10 -1.80
N ALA A 344 4.18 20.04 -2.72
CA ALA A 344 4.15 20.87 -3.93
C ALA A 344 3.53 22.26 -3.76
N ALA A 345 3.21 22.67 -2.53
CA ALA A 345 2.61 23.97 -2.25
C ALA A 345 3.66 25.10 -2.33
N LYS A 346 3.75 25.78 -3.48
CA LYS A 346 4.63 26.95 -3.66
C LYS A 346 4.35 28.07 -2.65
N TRP A 347 3.10 28.23 -2.22
CA TRP A 347 2.69 29.22 -1.22
C TRP A 347 3.26 28.94 0.18
N ALA A 348 3.90 27.78 0.42
CA ALA A 348 4.50 27.46 1.71
C ALA A 348 5.70 28.36 2.04
N ASP A 349 6.40 28.88 1.03
CA ASP A 349 7.53 29.81 1.25
C ASP A 349 7.09 31.17 1.81
N GLU A 350 5.83 31.55 1.59
CA GLU A 350 5.24 32.78 2.11
C GLU A 350 4.74 32.65 3.55
N LEU A 351 4.78 31.44 4.13
CA LEU A 351 4.33 31.25 5.51
C LEU A 351 5.35 31.85 6.48
N PRO A 352 4.89 32.61 7.50
CA PRO A 352 5.80 33.15 8.49
C PRO A 352 6.46 31.99 9.26
N ARG A 353 7.78 32.04 9.36
CA ARG A 353 8.58 31.13 10.20
C ARG A 353 8.38 31.52 11.66
N SER A 354 7.22 31.13 12.17
CA SER A 354 6.82 31.24 13.57
C SER A 354 7.18 29.95 14.31
N GLY A 355 6.99 29.89 15.63
CA GLY A 355 7.46 28.76 16.47
C GLY A 355 6.94 27.35 16.11
N ALA A 356 6.06 27.21 15.13
CA ALA A 356 5.61 25.91 14.60
C ALA A 356 6.56 25.37 13.53
N LYS A 357 6.85 24.07 13.57
CA LYS A 357 7.59 23.41 12.48
C LYS A 357 6.70 23.24 11.24
N ILE A 358 7.19 23.64 10.06
CA ILE A 358 6.49 23.47 8.79
C ILE A 358 7.07 22.26 8.06
N ILE A 359 6.25 21.23 7.89
CA ILE A 359 6.64 19.93 7.31
C ILE A 359 5.97 19.76 5.94
N GLY A 360 6.77 19.42 4.92
CA GLY A 360 6.27 19.10 3.58
C GLY A 360 5.69 17.69 3.53
N ALA A 361 4.39 17.57 3.30
CA ALA A 361 3.68 16.31 3.17
C ALA A 361 3.66 15.82 1.72
N HIS A 362 4.36 14.71 1.48
CA HIS A 362 4.38 14.09 0.17
C HIS A 362 2.99 13.57 -0.21
N PRO A 363 2.61 13.60 -1.50
CA PRO A 363 1.40 12.91 -1.94
C PRO A 363 1.54 11.42 -1.67
N LEU A 364 0.43 10.71 -1.42
CA LEU A 364 0.48 9.26 -1.25
C LEU A 364 1.01 8.55 -2.50
N ILE A 365 0.62 9.04 -3.68
CA ILE A 365 0.99 8.48 -4.97
C ILE A 365 1.53 9.59 -5.88
N SER A 366 2.76 9.40 -6.34
CA SER A 366 3.46 10.24 -7.31
C SER A 366 4.23 9.36 -8.28
N HIS A 367 4.03 9.59 -9.57
CA HIS A 367 4.85 8.96 -10.60
C HIS A 367 6.13 9.74 -10.84
N ASP A 368 7.12 9.11 -11.48
CA ASP A 368 8.39 9.75 -11.79
C ASP A 368 8.17 11.00 -12.68
N GLY A 369 8.83 12.10 -12.31
CA GLY A 369 8.64 13.41 -12.95
C GLY A 369 7.42 14.23 -12.48
N GLU A 370 6.56 13.67 -11.62
CA GLU A 370 5.41 14.42 -11.06
C GLU A 370 5.77 15.27 -9.83
N MET A 371 6.87 14.94 -9.15
CA MET A 371 7.34 15.70 -8.00
C MET A 371 7.98 17.02 -8.46
N PRO A 372 7.69 18.15 -7.79
CA PRO A 372 8.20 19.45 -8.20
C PRO A 372 9.72 19.54 -8.02
N ALA A 373 10.39 20.19 -8.96
CA ALA A 373 11.81 20.55 -8.81
C ALA A 373 12.05 21.58 -7.70
N HIS A 374 11.08 22.48 -7.49
CA HIS A 374 11.11 23.46 -6.41
C HIS A 374 10.78 22.80 -5.06
N ARG A 375 11.69 22.94 -4.10
CA ARG A 375 11.51 22.51 -2.71
C ARG A 375 11.43 23.76 -1.84
N ALA A 376 10.25 24.01 -1.28
CA ALA A 376 10.12 25.02 -0.24
C ALA A 376 11.01 24.66 0.96
N GLY A 377 11.45 25.66 1.74
CA GLY A 377 12.38 25.45 2.85
C GLY A 377 11.78 24.72 4.05
N PHE A 378 11.27 23.49 3.90
CA PHE A 378 10.59 22.76 4.96
C PHE A 378 11.56 22.34 6.08
N ASP A 379 11.06 22.33 7.32
CA ASP A 379 11.81 21.82 8.49
C ASP A 379 11.91 20.29 8.50
N GLY A 380 11.29 19.60 7.53
CA GLY A 380 11.26 18.16 7.41
C GLY A 380 10.20 17.70 6.42
N GLU A 381 10.14 16.39 6.20
CA GLU A 381 9.20 15.79 5.25
C GLU A 381 8.40 14.67 5.89
N LEU A 382 7.10 14.66 5.59
CA LEU A 382 6.21 13.55 5.87
C LEU A 382 6.14 12.66 4.64
N LEU A 383 6.70 11.46 4.74
CA LEU A 383 6.81 10.48 3.68
C LEU A 383 5.68 9.46 3.77
N THR A 384 5.00 9.25 2.66
CA THR A 384 3.82 8.38 2.52
C THR A 384 4.14 7.01 1.92
N THR A 385 5.30 6.89 1.27
CA THR A 385 5.85 5.64 0.76
C THR A 385 7.35 5.59 1.07
N LEU A 386 7.97 4.42 0.89
CA LEU A 386 9.40 4.25 1.11
C LEU A 386 10.14 4.91 -0.04
N THR A 387 10.52 6.17 0.13
CA THR A 387 11.10 7.02 -0.93
C THR A 387 12.43 7.59 -0.44
N GLU A 388 13.40 7.70 -1.33
CA GLU A 388 14.65 8.41 -1.06
C GLU A 388 14.38 9.91 -0.93
N THR A 389 14.96 10.52 0.10
CA THR A 389 14.90 11.96 0.32
C THR A 389 16.13 12.41 1.09
N ASP A 390 16.60 13.61 0.75
CA ASP A 390 17.66 14.35 1.43
C ASP A 390 17.09 15.24 2.54
N ALA A 391 15.85 15.01 2.97
CA ALA A 391 15.29 15.67 4.15
C ALA A 391 16.10 15.37 5.40
N ALA A 392 16.51 16.44 6.08
CA ALA A 392 17.19 16.37 7.37
C ALA A 392 16.31 15.65 8.42
N HIS A 393 15.01 15.94 8.42
CA HIS A 393 14.05 15.34 9.33
C HIS A 393 13.00 14.53 8.56
N LYS A 394 12.92 13.22 8.82
CA LYS A 394 12.00 12.29 8.15
C LYS A 394 10.90 11.85 9.11
N ILE A 395 9.65 11.95 8.66
CA ILE A 395 8.47 11.54 9.42
C ILE A 395 7.68 10.55 8.57
N SER A 396 7.28 9.41 9.13
CA SER A 396 6.49 8.41 8.38
C SER A 396 5.00 8.72 8.53
N ASP A 397 4.26 8.65 7.44
CA ASP A 397 2.80 8.71 7.47
C ASP A 397 2.19 7.33 7.81
N ALA A 398 0.90 7.32 8.17
CA ALA A 398 0.15 6.09 8.48
C ALA A 398 0.10 5.11 7.29
N SER A 399 0.29 5.60 6.06
CA SER A 399 0.38 4.81 4.83
C SER A 399 1.61 3.88 4.74
N LEU A 400 2.62 4.09 5.59
CA LEU A 400 3.74 3.16 5.80
C LEU A 400 3.43 2.05 6.83
N HIS A 401 2.20 2.02 7.35
CA HIS A 401 1.64 0.92 8.15
C HIS A 401 2.45 0.54 9.39
N ALA A 402 2.85 1.53 10.21
CA ALA A 402 3.42 1.28 11.52
C ALA A 402 2.41 0.58 12.46
N MET A 403 2.38 -0.75 12.40
CA MET A 403 1.42 -1.65 13.08
C MET A 403 2.03 -2.39 14.28
N ASN A 404 3.36 -2.45 14.36
CA ASN A 404 4.11 -3.19 15.36
C ASN A 404 5.47 -2.50 15.65
N GLY A 405 6.11 -2.93 16.73
CA GLY A 405 7.40 -2.42 17.19
C GLY A 405 8.56 -2.69 16.23
N GLN A 406 8.53 -3.78 15.47
CA GLN A 406 9.57 -4.09 14.47
C GLN A 406 9.53 -3.08 13.32
N THR A 407 8.34 -2.65 12.90
CA THR A 407 8.21 -1.58 11.90
C THR A 407 8.72 -0.26 12.45
N LEU A 408 8.47 0.07 13.73
CA LEU A 408 9.07 1.26 14.35
C LEU A 408 10.61 1.19 14.41
N LYS A 409 11.17 0.01 14.73
CA LYS A 409 12.61 -0.26 14.71
C LYS A 409 13.19 -0.03 13.31
N ALA A 410 12.56 -0.60 12.28
CA ALA A 410 13.00 -0.48 10.89
C ALA A 410 12.94 0.97 10.40
N LEU A 411 11.86 1.70 10.70
CA LEU A 411 11.74 3.13 10.37
C LEU A 411 12.84 3.95 11.06
N ARG A 412 13.10 3.72 12.35
CA ARG A 412 14.19 4.40 13.06
C ARG A 412 15.56 4.16 12.39
N MET A 413 15.83 2.92 11.99
CA MET A 413 17.09 2.57 11.29
C MET A 413 17.20 3.22 9.91
N LEU A 414 16.08 3.50 9.25
CA LEU A 414 16.01 4.27 8.01
C LEU A 414 16.13 5.80 8.22
N GLY A 415 16.37 6.25 9.45
CA GLY A 415 16.55 7.66 9.80
C GLY A 415 15.24 8.42 10.00
N TYR A 416 14.12 7.74 10.20
CA TYR A 416 12.88 8.40 10.64
C TYR A 416 12.98 8.81 12.10
N GLU A 417 12.48 10.01 12.40
CA GLU A 417 12.46 10.57 13.76
C GLU A 417 11.11 10.50 14.44
N ARG A 418 10.05 10.26 13.65
CA ARG A 418 8.68 10.09 14.14
C ARG A 418 7.89 9.22 13.17
N ALA A 419 7.03 8.37 13.71
CA ALA A 419 6.11 7.58 12.93
C ALA A 419 4.66 7.89 13.26
N THR A 420 3.85 8.15 12.23
CA THR A 420 2.41 8.09 12.38
C THR A 420 1.99 6.63 12.42
N VAL A 421 1.34 6.22 13.51
CA VAL A 421 0.87 4.84 13.67
C VAL A 421 -0.27 4.54 12.70
N SER A 422 -0.42 3.27 12.34
CA SER A 422 -1.52 2.83 11.47
C SER A 422 -2.88 3.19 12.08
N VAL A 423 -3.77 3.72 11.24
CA VAL A 423 -5.16 4.03 11.60
C VAL A 423 -6.03 2.78 11.83
N GLU A 424 -5.49 1.59 11.58
CA GLU A 424 -6.16 0.31 11.84
C GLU A 424 -5.91 -0.22 13.27
N LEU A 425 -5.00 0.42 14.04
CA LEU A 425 -4.77 0.09 15.45
C LEU A 425 -5.85 0.71 16.35
N ASN A 426 -6.18 0.00 17.43
CA ASN A 426 -6.98 0.55 18.52
C ASN A 426 -6.12 1.25 19.58
N ALA A 427 -6.75 1.98 20.51
CA ALA A 427 -6.06 2.76 21.53
C ALA A 427 -5.11 1.91 22.40
N ALA A 428 -5.53 0.71 22.80
CA ALA A 428 -4.71 -0.20 23.61
C ALA A 428 -3.49 -0.71 22.84
N GLN A 429 -3.65 -1.05 21.56
CA GLN A 429 -2.56 -1.49 20.69
C GLN A 429 -1.54 -0.37 20.48
N ILE A 430 -1.99 0.87 20.32
CA ILE A 430 -1.09 2.04 20.21
C ILE A 430 -0.31 2.24 21.52
N ALA A 431 -0.96 2.05 22.68
CA ALA A 431 -0.31 2.16 23.99
C ALA A 431 0.72 1.05 24.24
N ASP A 432 0.46 -0.16 23.72
CA ASP A 432 1.37 -1.31 23.85
C ASP A 432 2.63 -1.18 22.97
N LEU A 433 2.64 -0.31 21.95
CA LEU A 433 3.79 -0.14 21.06
C LEU A 433 5.04 0.30 21.84
N PRO A 434 6.22 -0.29 21.57
CA PRO A 434 7.44 0.00 22.31
C PRO A 434 7.91 1.45 22.09
N ASP A 435 8.65 1.97 23.08
CA ASP A 435 9.22 3.33 23.07
C ASP A 435 10.51 3.42 22.23
N LEU A 436 10.44 2.93 20.99
CA LEU A 436 11.58 2.93 20.06
C LEU A 436 11.68 4.21 19.22
N LEU A 437 10.53 4.78 18.86
CA LEU A 437 10.39 5.93 18.00
C LEU A 437 9.18 6.76 18.48
N PRO A 438 9.28 8.10 18.55
CA PRO A 438 8.12 8.95 18.82
C PRO A 438 6.95 8.62 17.90
N THR A 439 5.76 8.52 18.46
CA THR A 439 4.54 8.17 17.72
C THR A 439 3.63 9.36 17.54
N GLU A 440 2.99 9.43 16.37
CA GLU A 440 1.93 10.38 16.03
C GLU A 440 0.63 9.61 15.74
N ALA A 441 -0.51 10.15 16.17
CA ALA A 441 -1.83 9.57 15.90
C ALA A 441 -2.75 10.59 15.22
N ILE A 442 -3.49 10.15 14.19
CA ILE A 442 -4.55 10.95 13.58
C ILE A 442 -5.77 10.89 14.49
N VAL A 443 -6.13 12.02 15.08
CA VAL A 443 -7.25 12.12 16.05
C VAL A 443 -8.44 12.89 15.50
N TYR A 444 -8.25 13.60 14.39
CA TYR A 444 -9.33 14.26 13.66
C TYR A 444 -9.12 14.21 12.14
N GLY A 445 -10.23 14.15 11.40
CA GLY A 445 -10.25 14.39 9.97
C GLY A 445 -10.83 13.23 9.17
N ARG A 446 -11.16 13.48 7.90
CA ARG A 446 -11.66 12.43 6.99
C ARG A 446 -10.48 11.63 6.45
N LEU A 447 -10.39 10.36 6.86
CA LEU A 447 -9.38 9.46 6.33
C LEU A 447 -9.59 9.20 4.84
N THR A 448 -8.49 9.11 4.09
CA THR A 448 -8.52 8.62 2.72
C THR A 448 -8.82 7.11 2.73
N LEU A 449 -9.97 6.71 2.19
CA LEU A 449 -10.37 5.31 2.07
C LEU A 449 -9.61 4.57 0.97
N MET A 450 -9.35 5.27 -0.13
CA MET A 450 -8.53 4.80 -1.24
C MET A 450 -8.08 5.95 -2.14
N THR A 451 -6.92 5.75 -2.79
CA THR A 451 -6.48 6.54 -3.93
C THR A 451 -6.58 5.70 -5.19
N THR A 452 -7.13 6.27 -6.27
CA THR A 452 -7.40 5.53 -7.52
C THR A 452 -7.14 6.37 -8.76
N SER A 453 -6.64 5.72 -9.81
CA SER A 453 -6.61 6.24 -11.19
C SER A 453 -7.92 5.94 -11.95
N TYR A 454 -8.81 5.13 -11.39
CA TYR A 454 -10.13 4.80 -11.92
C TYR A 454 -11.20 5.73 -11.35
N CYS A 455 -11.08 7.03 -11.67
CA CYS A 455 -11.94 8.06 -11.11
C CYS A 455 -13.44 7.80 -11.37
N PRO A 456 -14.30 7.71 -10.32
CA PRO A 456 -15.73 7.46 -10.48
C PRO A 456 -16.47 8.58 -11.20
N MET A 457 -15.93 9.81 -11.20
CA MET A 457 -16.56 10.96 -11.86
C MET A 457 -16.51 10.89 -13.39
N ARG A 458 -15.48 10.23 -13.96
CA ARG A 458 -15.23 10.13 -15.41
C ARG A 458 -15.49 11.45 -16.16
N CYS A 459 -14.90 12.54 -15.68
CA CYS A 459 -15.30 13.89 -16.07
C CYS A 459 -14.96 14.29 -17.52
N GLY A 460 -14.17 13.49 -18.27
CA GLY A 460 -13.85 13.70 -19.69
C GLY A 460 -12.93 14.89 -19.97
N ASP A 461 -13.06 15.97 -19.20
CA ASP A 461 -12.31 17.21 -19.29
C ASP A 461 -11.57 17.48 -17.97
N LYS A 462 -10.25 17.65 -18.04
CA LYS A 462 -9.41 17.94 -16.88
C LYS A 462 -9.59 19.37 -16.36
N LYS A 463 -9.97 20.34 -17.21
CA LYS A 463 -10.16 21.74 -16.84
C LYS A 463 -11.43 21.94 -16.00
N ARG A 464 -12.49 21.18 -16.30
CA ARG A 464 -13.77 21.18 -15.56
C ARG A 464 -13.91 19.97 -14.62
N CYS A 465 -12.81 19.60 -13.96
CA CYS A 465 -12.80 18.43 -13.06
C CYS A 465 -13.50 18.76 -11.73
N PRO A 466 -14.65 18.13 -11.40
CA PRO A 466 -15.37 18.42 -10.15
C PRO A 466 -14.56 18.02 -8.90
N ALA A 467 -13.68 17.02 -9.01
CA ALA A 467 -12.80 16.62 -7.91
C ALA A 467 -11.68 17.64 -7.65
N ALA A 468 -11.25 18.39 -8.68
CA ALA A 468 -10.30 19.50 -8.50
C ALA A 468 -10.98 20.73 -7.88
N ALA A 469 -12.26 20.94 -8.17
CA ALA A 469 -13.08 22.00 -7.59
C ALA A 469 -13.61 21.68 -6.18
N GLY A 470 -13.33 20.49 -5.62
CA GLY A 470 -13.84 20.06 -4.32
C GLY A 470 -15.35 19.76 -4.28
N GLN A 471 -15.97 19.57 -5.44
CA GLN A 471 -17.42 19.38 -5.60
C GLN A 471 -17.81 17.92 -5.91
N ALA A 472 -16.84 17.02 -6.08
CA ALA A 472 -17.12 15.64 -6.42
C ALA A 472 -17.51 14.80 -5.19
N VAL A 473 -18.62 14.07 -5.32
CA VAL A 473 -19.15 13.20 -4.28
C VAL A 473 -19.51 11.84 -4.89
N LEU A 474 -19.08 10.77 -4.23
CA LEU A 474 -19.54 9.41 -4.47
C LEU A 474 -20.56 9.04 -3.40
N THR A 475 -21.71 8.49 -3.79
CA THR A 475 -22.73 8.05 -2.84
C THR A 475 -22.90 6.54 -2.90
N ASP A 476 -22.98 5.86 -1.76
CA ASP A 476 -23.21 4.42 -1.71
C ASP A 476 -24.71 4.04 -1.70
N ARG A 477 -25.00 2.75 -1.67
CA ARG A 477 -26.37 2.22 -1.59
C ARG A 477 -27.12 2.55 -0.29
N MET A 478 -26.42 3.00 0.75
CA MET A 478 -26.99 3.41 2.04
C MET A 478 -27.21 4.93 2.11
N GLY A 479 -26.98 5.65 1.01
CA GLY A 479 -27.09 7.10 0.94
C GLY A 479 -25.93 7.85 1.60
N LYS A 480 -24.83 7.17 1.99
CA LYS A 480 -23.66 7.84 2.56
C LYS A 480 -22.85 8.52 1.46
N SER A 481 -22.47 9.77 1.70
CA SER A 481 -21.72 10.61 0.76
C SER A 481 -20.24 10.65 1.11
N PHE A 482 -19.40 10.31 0.15
CA PHE A 482 -17.95 10.24 0.25
C PHE A 482 -17.33 11.35 -0.62
N PRO A 483 -16.65 12.35 -0.01
CA PRO A 483 -15.95 13.37 -0.79
C PRO A 483 -14.86 12.76 -1.67
N VAL A 484 -14.74 13.27 -2.90
CA VAL A 484 -13.72 12.83 -3.86
C VAL A 484 -12.85 14.01 -4.25
N LEU A 485 -11.57 13.96 -3.88
CA LEU A 485 -10.62 15.04 -4.13
C LEU A 485 -9.59 14.61 -5.18
N ARG A 486 -9.23 15.51 -6.09
CA ARG A 486 -8.10 15.28 -6.99
C ARG A 486 -6.80 15.25 -6.18
N THR A 487 -5.91 14.31 -6.50
CA THR A 487 -4.60 14.19 -5.84
C THR A 487 -3.49 14.10 -6.88
N GLY A 488 -2.41 14.87 -6.66
CA GLY A 488 -1.25 14.95 -7.55
C GLY A 488 -1.55 15.57 -8.92
N PRO A 489 -0.54 15.68 -9.79
CA PRO A 489 -0.67 16.29 -11.11
C PRO A 489 -1.46 15.40 -12.10
N GLY A 490 -1.51 14.08 -11.87
CA GLY A 490 -2.27 13.12 -12.67
C GLY A 490 -3.80 13.21 -12.53
N CYS A 491 -4.52 12.38 -13.31
CA CYS A 491 -5.97 12.17 -13.14
C CYS A 491 -6.22 11.09 -12.07
N ARG A 492 -5.75 11.35 -10.85
CA ARG A 492 -5.96 10.49 -9.69
C ARG A 492 -6.86 11.20 -8.68
N VAL A 493 -7.66 10.41 -7.97
CA VAL A 493 -8.53 10.92 -6.93
C VAL A 493 -8.38 10.11 -5.64
N SER A 494 -8.52 10.81 -4.53
CA SER A 494 -8.68 10.23 -3.20
C SER A 494 -10.14 10.26 -2.82
N ILE A 495 -10.68 9.11 -2.43
CA ILE A 495 -12.03 8.98 -1.89
C ILE A 495 -11.90 9.05 -0.38
N LEU A 496 -12.47 10.09 0.22
CA LEU A 496 -12.43 10.32 1.66
C LEU A 496 -13.58 9.61 2.36
N ASN A 497 -13.41 9.33 3.65
CA ASN A 497 -14.48 8.79 4.47
C ASN A 497 -15.64 9.78 4.58
N CYS A 498 -16.86 9.27 4.68
CA CYS A 498 -18.06 10.11 4.79
C CYS A 498 -18.08 10.93 6.08
N ALA A 499 -17.60 10.35 7.18
CA ALA A 499 -17.50 11.01 8.48
C ALA A 499 -16.03 11.20 8.90
N PRO A 500 -15.69 12.34 9.55
CA PRO A 500 -14.36 12.55 10.10
C PRO A 500 -14.15 11.66 11.34
N ILE A 501 -12.90 11.26 11.58
CA ILE A 501 -12.48 10.80 12.91
C ILE A 501 -12.68 11.97 13.88
N TYR A 502 -13.16 11.66 15.08
CA TYR A 502 -13.23 12.60 16.18
C TYR A 502 -12.85 11.91 17.48
N MET A 503 -11.89 12.47 18.21
CA MET A 503 -11.38 11.92 19.47
C MET A 503 -11.20 12.95 20.59
N ALA A 504 -11.64 14.21 20.43
CA ALA A 504 -11.41 15.26 21.43
C ALA A 504 -11.95 14.87 22.82
N ASP A 505 -13.14 14.29 22.89
CA ASP A 505 -13.78 13.82 24.14
C ASP A 505 -13.16 12.52 24.70
N LYS A 506 -12.24 11.90 23.97
CA LYS A 506 -11.56 10.64 24.34
C LYS A 506 -10.04 10.75 24.26
N LEU A 507 -9.46 11.96 24.22
CA LEU A 507 -8.01 12.13 24.17
C LEU A 507 -7.23 11.42 25.29
N PRO A 508 -7.72 11.30 26.54
CA PRO A 508 -6.99 10.56 27.57
C PRO A 508 -6.67 9.10 27.22
N SER A 509 -7.44 8.47 26.32
CA SER A 509 -7.18 7.10 25.87
C SER A 509 -6.16 7.01 24.72
N VAL A 510 -5.76 8.14 24.11
CA VAL A 510 -4.84 8.16 22.97
C VAL A 510 -3.40 8.27 23.48
N SER A 511 -2.62 7.21 23.30
CA SER A 511 -1.20 7.13 23.71
C SER A 511 -0.25 7.48 22.55
N ALA A 512 -0.06 8.76 22.26
CA ALA A 512 0.87 9.22 21.23
C ALA A 512 1.59 10.51 21.64
N ASN A 513 2.80 10.75 21.13
CA ASN A 513 3.56 11.97 21.43
C ASN A 513 2.99 13.20 20.71
N VAL A 514 2.44 13.00 19.51
CA VAL A 514 1.87 14.03 18.65
C VAL A 514 0.44 13.64 18.25
N LEU A 515 -0.48 14.60 18.32
CA LEU A 515 -1.84 14.46 17.80
C LEU A 515 -1.94 15.20 16.48
N ARG A 516 -2.42 14.56 15.43
CA ARG A 516 -2.61 15.18 14.11
C ARG A 516 -4.09 15.37 13.79
N LEU A 517 -4.45 16.58 13.39
CA LEU A 517 -5.73 16.95 12.78
C LEU A 517 -5.55 17.07 11.28
N ILE A 518 -6.34 16.35 10.47
CA ILE A 518 -6.28 16.42 9.02
C ILE A 518 -7.46 17.24 8.50
N PHE A 519 -7.17 18.42 7.96
CA PHE A 519 -8.14 19.30 7.33
C PHE A 519 -8.11 19.13 5.80
N THR A 520 -9.28 18.87 5.24
CA THR A 520 -9.49 18.65 3.81
C THR A 520 -10.59 19.58 3.31
N THR A 521 -11.83 19.31 3.69
CA THR A 521 -13.03 20.04 3.27
C THR A 521 -13.41 21.18 4.21
N GLU A 522 -12.75 21.28 5.37
CA GLU A 522 -13.04 22.27 6.40
C GLU A 522 -12.62 23.68 5.96
N SER A 523 -13.46 24.68 6.22
CA SER A 523 -13.11 26.09 6.03
C SER A 523 -12.02 26.53 7.02
N PRO A 524 -11.26 27.60 6.73
CA PRO A 524 -10.25 28.12 7.66
C PRO A 524 -10.81 28.43 9.05
N LYS A 525 -12.03 28.99 9.15
CA LYS A 525 -12.71 29.26 10.41
C LYS A 525 -13.00 27.98 11.20
N GLN A 526 -13.49 26.94 10.53
CA GLN A 526 -13.72 25.62 11.17
C GLN A 526 -12.39 25.01 11.65
N CYS A 527 -11.32 25.11 10.86
CA CYS A 527 -10.01 24.61 11.25
C CYS A 527 -9.52 25.25 12.55
N VAL A 528 -9.64 26.58 12.69
CA VAL A 528 -9.29 27.31 13.93
C VAL A 528 -10.11 26.84 15.13
N GLY A 529 -11.43 26.68 14.96
CA GLY A 529 -12.31 26.18 16.01
C GLY A 529 -11.88 24.80 16.51
N LEU A 530 -11.61 23.87 15.59
CA LEU A 530 -11.18 22.52 15.89
C LEU A 530 -9.80 22.48 16.55
N VAL A 531 -8.84 23.28 16.09
CA VAL A 531 -7.52 23.35 16.74
C VAL A 531 -7.66 23.82 18.19
N ARG A 532 -8.46 24.85 18.45
CA ARG A 532 -8.71 25.35 19.82
C ARG A 532 -9.40 24.29 20.68
N GLU A 533 -10.37 23.58 20.13
CA GLU A 533 -11.05 22.47 20.79
C GLU A 533 -10.07 21.38 21.22
N TYR A 534 -9.20 20.92 20.32
CA TYR A 534 -8.21 19.89 20.65
C TYR A 534 -7.16 20.38 21.65
N ARG A 535 -6.76 21.67 21.62
CA ARG A 535 -5.90 22.26 22.66
C ARG A 535 -6.57 22.24 24.04
N GLN A 536 -7.86 22.57 24.11
CA GLN A 536 -8.65 22.53 25.34
C GLN A 536 -8.81 21.10 25.85
N ALA A 537 -9.09 20.15 24.95
CA ALA A 537 -9.17 18.73 25.27
C ALA A 537 -7.83 18.17 25.80
N MET A 538 -6.69 18.60 25.25
CA MET A 538 -5.36 18.26 25.77
C MET A 538 -5.11 18.80 27.19
N GLN A 539 -5.81 19.87 27.58
CA GLN A 539 -5.79 20.42 28.95
C GLN A 539 -6.83 19.74 29.87
N GLY A 540 -7.51 18.69 29.40
CA GLY A 540 -8.51 17.95 30.17
C GLY A 540 -9.92 18.56 30.15
N LYS A 541 -10.18 19.56 29.31
CA LYS A 541 -11.54 20.11 29.19
C LYS A 541 -12.43 19.12 28.41
N PRO A 542 -13.63 18.81 28.90
CA PRO A 542 -14.54 17.91 28.22
C PRO A 542 -15.16 18.58 26.99
N HIS A 543 -15.43 17.78 25.96
CA HIS A 543 -16.09 18.22 24.74
C HIS A 543 -17.18 17.23 24.33
N THR A 544 -18.18 17.73 23.62
CA THR A 544 -19.27 16.91 23.07
C THR A 544 -18.95 16.62 21.61
N PRO A 545 -19.04 15.35 21.16
CA PRO A 545 -18.80 15.03 19.76
C PRO A 545 -19.83 15.70 18.85
N PRO A 546 -19.46 16.01 17.59
CA PRO A 546 -20.40 16.54 16.61
C PRO A 546 -21.46 15.48 16.23
N SER A 547 -22.49 15.89 15.50
CA SER A 547 -23.57 14.98 15.05
C SER A 547 -23.07 13.88 14.11
N GLU A 548 -22.14 14.21 13.21
CA GLU A 548 -21.55 13.27 12.25
C GLU A 548 -20.06 13.05 12.53
N PHE A 549 -19.71 11.88 13.06
CA PHE A 549 -18.33 11.47 13.28
C PHE A 549 -18.19 9.94 13.25
N THR A 550 -16.94 9.50 13.23
CA THR A 550 -16.55 8.12 13.52
C THR A 550 -15.42 8.08 14.53
N ARG A 551 -15.26 6.96 15.24
CA ARG A 551 -14.09 6.68 16.07
C ARG A 551 -12.97 5.99 15.31
N GLY A 552 -13.15 5.76 14.00
CA GLY A 552 -12.26 4.89 13.23
C GLY A 552 -12.12 3.54 13.93
N HIS A 553 -10.88 3.09 14.12
CA HIS A 553 -10.57 1.83 14.81
C HIS A 553 -10.11 2.00 16.26
N PHE A 554 -10.11 3.21 16.82
CA PHE A 554 -9.63 3.46 18.19
C PHE A 554 -10.33 2.59 19.25
N THR A 555 -11.60 2.23 19.06
CA THR A 555 -12.40 1.44 20.02
C THR A 555 -12.43 -0.05 19.70
N ARG A 556 -12.60 -0.43 18.43
CA ARG A 556 -12.85 -1.83 18.04
C ARG A 556 -11.63 -2.54 17.45
N GLY A 557 -10.66 -1.79 16.91
CA GLY A 557 -9.58 -2.35 16.09
C GLY A 557 -10.08 -3.02 14.80
N VAL A 558 -9.15 -3.49 13.98
CA VAL A 558 -9.45 -4.37 12.84
C VAL A 558 -9.29 -5.83 13.21
N LYS A 559 -10.00 -6.71 12.48
CA LYS A 559 -9.87 -8.17 12.62
C LYS A 559 -8.45 -8.64 12.28
#